data_AF-A0A9D3VAN4-F1
#
_entry.id   AF-A0A9D3VAN4-F1
#
_cell.length_a   1.000
_cell.length_b   1.000
_cell.length_c   1.000
_cell.angle_alpha   90.00
_cell.angle_beta   90.00
_cell.angle_gamma   90.00
#
_symmetry.space_group_name_H-M   'P 1'
#
loop_
_entity.id
_entity.type
_entity.pdbx_description
1 polymer ?
#
loop_
_entity_poly.entity_id
_entity_poly.type
_entity_poly.pdbx_seq_one_letter_code
_entity_poly.pdbx_strand_id
1 'polypeptide(L)'
;MTGNIKVTLATLKCETFTISPIRVLGEDVHFAPIGLLDMYNSGGAVESFDENMKNSSEFIIKIKVRGCGRFGAYTSLKPRSCMVDMEEKEFIYNSENGLLTLDLTGDCNFRDIEFIY
;
A
#
# COMPACT_ATOMS: atom_id res chain seq x y z
N MET A 1 -1.62 -12.69 16.84
CA MET A 1 -1.89 -13.76 15.86
C MET A 1 -0.56 -14.43 15.49
N THR A 2 -0.51 -15.76 15.49
CA THR A 2 0.62 -16.53 14.96
C THR A 2 0.19 -17.16 13.64
N GLY A 3 0.73 -16.69 12.53
CA GLY A 3 0.54 -17.31 11.20
C GLY A 3 1.69 -18.27 10.89
N ASN A 4 1.40 -19.38 10.22
CA ASN A 4 2.42 -20.28 9.68
C ASN A 4 2.21 -20.42 8.17
N ILE A 5 3.28 -20.26 7.39
CA ILE A 5 3.28 -20.51 5.94
C ILE A 5 4.17 -21.73 5.69
N LYS A 6 3.56 -22.79 5.16
CA LYS A 6 4.29 -23.98 4.72
C LYS A 6 4.71 -23.79 3.26
N VAL A 7 6.00 -23.98 2.98
CA VAL A 7 6.58 -23.80 1.64
C VAL A 7 7.35 -25.06 1.26
N THR A 8 7.28 -25.48 -0.01
CA THR A 8 8.11 -26.55 -0.59
C THR A 8 8.62 -26.07 -1.95
N LEU A 9 9.94 -26.10 -2.14
CA LEU A 9 10.60 -25.64 -3.37
C LEU A 9 11.43 -26.77 -3.97
N ALA A 10 11.46 -26.87 -5.30
CA ALA A 10 12.35 -27.79 -6.00
C ALA A 10 13.80 -27.27 -6.01
N THR A 11 14.76 -28.12 -6.37
CA THR A 11 16.17 -27.76 -6.52
C THR A 11 16.33 -26.55 -7.45
N LEU A 12 17.03 -25.51 -6.97
CA LEU A 12 17.26 -24.24 -7.68
C LEU A 12 15.98 -23.45 -8.04
N LYS A 13 14.90 -23.60 -7.25
CA LYS A 13 13.70 -22.75 -7.34
C LYS A 13 13.60 -21.80 -6.15
N CYS A 14 13.01 -20.64 -6.36
CA CYS A 14 12.66 -19.66 -5.34
C CYS A 14 11.24 -19.14 -5.53
N GLU A 15 10.67 -18.61 -4.46
CA GLU A 15 9.39 -17.91 -4.41
C GLU A 15 9.61 -16.64 -3.57
N THR A 16 8.99 -15.53 -3.94
CA THR A 16 9.14 -14.26 -3.23
C THR A 16 7.83 -13.92 -2.54
N PHE A 17 7.87 -13.77 -1.21
CA PHE A 17 6.74 -13.33 -0.42
C PHE A 17 7.01 -11.94 0.13
N THR A 18 6.03 -11.05 -0.01
CA THR A 18 6.03 -9.75 0.68
C THR A 18 5.08 -9.81 1.86
N ILE A 19 5.57 -9.43 3.03
CA ILE A 19 4.74 -9.33 4.24
C ILE A 19 4.73 -7.86 4.64
N SER A 20 3.54 -7.26 4.62
CA SER A 20 3.34 -5.88 5.10
C SER A 20 2.50 -5.89 6.38
N PRO A 21 2.98 -5.31 7.48
CA PRO A 21 2.21 -5.21 8.72
C PRO A 21 0.98 -4.32 8.54
N ILE A 22 -0.17 -4.82 8.97
CA ILE A 22 -1.40 -4.02 9.06
C ILE A 22 -1.30 -3.07 10.26
N ARG A 23 -1.56 -1.79 10.02
CA ARG A 23 -1.87 -0.80 11.05
C ARG A 23 -3.37 -0.52 11.07
N VAL A 24 -3.88 -0.22 12.26
CA VAL A 24 -5.30 0.07 12.49
C VAL A 24 -5.41 1.57 12.76
N LEU A 25 -6.16 2.28 11.92
CA LEU A 25 -6.46 3.69 12.02
C LEU A 25 -7.88 3.89 12.53
N GLY A 26 -8.03 4.63 13.63
CA GLY A 26 -9.32 4.74 14.32
C GLY A 26 -9.78 3.38 14.82
N GLU A 27 -11.08 3.08 14.68
CA GLU A 27 -11.64 1.78 15.07
C GLU A 27 -11.78 0.77 13.91
N ASP A 28 -11.83 1.22 12.65
CA ASP A 28 -12.31 0.38 11.53
C ASP A 28 -11.36 0.22 10.33
N VAL A 29 -10.44 1.17 10.12
CA VAL A 29 -9.59 1.16 8.91
C VAL A 29 -8.31 0.36 9.19
N HIS A 30 -8.19 -0.80 8.56
CA HIS A 30 -6.99 -1.62 8.58
C HIS A 30 -6.21 -1.36 7.29
N PHE A 31 -4.95 -0.94 7.39
CA PHE A 31 -4.16 -0.56 6.24
C PHE A 31 -2.75 -1.16 6.29
N ALA A 32 -2.25 -1.65 5.15
CA ALA A 32 -0.87 -2.11 5.01
C ALA A 32 -0.29 -1.70 3.65
N PRO A 33 0.76 -0.86 3.58
CA PRO A 33 1.41 -0.53 2.32
C PRO A 33 2.24 -1.71 1.82
N ILE A 34 1.98 -2.21 0.61
CA ILE A 34 2.75 -3.32 0.02
C ILE A 34 3.95 -2.77 -0.76
N GLY A 35 3.79 -1.60 -1.40
CA GLY A 35 4.82 -0.97 -2.21
C GLY A 35 4.62 -1.24 -3.70
N LEU A 36 5.69 -1.33 -4.48
CA LEU A 36 5.61 -1.57 -5.93
C LEU A 36 5.41 -3.07 -6.22
N LEU A 37 4.22 -3.43 -6.70
CA LEU A 37 3.77 -4.83 -6.81
C LEU A 37 4.59 -5.66 -7.80
N ASP A 38 5.09 -5.02 -8.86
CA ASP A 38 5.80 -5.69 -9.95
C ASP A 38 7.33 -5.67 -9.73
N MET A 39 7.76 -5.63 -8.45
CA MET A 39 9.16 -5.67 -8.03
C MET A 39 9.43 -6.79 -7.01
N TYR A 40 10.64 -7.37 -7.06
CA TYR A 40 11.05 -8.39 -6.08
C TYR A 40 11.11 -7.87 -4.64
N ASN A 41 11.48 -6.60 -4.46
CA ASN A 41 11.50 -5.94 -3.15
C ASN A 41 10.46 -4.80 -3.14
N SER A 42 9.20 -5.18 -3.28
CA SER A 42 8.04 -4.28 -3.32
C SER A 42 8.02 -3.32 -2.12
N GLY A 43 8.11 -3.86 -0.90
CA GLY A 43 8.11 -3.10 0.35
C GLY A 43 9.32 -2.17 0.49
N GLY A 44 10.46 -2.51 -0.13
CA GLY A 44 11.63 -1.64 -0.16
C GLY A 44 11.43 -0.34 -0.93
N ALA A 45 10.36 -0.21 -1.71
CA ALA A 45 9.97 1.05 -2.33
C ALA A 45 9.32 2.02 -1.33
N VAL A 46 8.77 1.54 -0.21
CA VAL A 46 8.10 2.36 0.80
C VAL A 46 9.14 2.98 1.73
N GLU A 47 9.29 4.29 1.69
CA GLU A 47 10.21 5.04 2.55
C GLU A 47 9.56 5.43 3.88
N SER A 48 8.31 5.90 3.85
CA SER A 48 7.56 6.24 5.06
C SER A 48 6.09 5.87 4.93
N PHE A 49 5.47 5.67 6.09
CA PHE A 49 4.05 5.40 6.25
C PHE A 49 3.58 6.03 7.55
N ASP A 50 2.76 7.06 7.40
CA ASP A 50 2.29 7.93 8.46
C ASP A 50 0.77 8.06 8.38
N GLU A 51 0.14 8.17 9.54
CA GLU A 51 -1.29 8.39 9.68
C GLU A 51 -1.54 9.74 10.34
N ASN A 52 -2.50 10.48 9.82
CA ASN A 52 -2.90 11.78 10.35
C ASN A 52 -4.42 11.84 10.44
N MET A 53 -4.92 12.40 11.54
CA MET A 53 -6.33 12.66 11.74
C MET A 53 -6.56 14.15 11.52
N LYS A 54 -7.27 14.52 10.43
CA LYS A 54 -7.50 15.94 10.12
C LYS A 54 -8.55 16.57 11.03
N ASN A 55 -9.61 15.82 11.34
CA ASN A 55 -10.74 16.19 12.19
C ASN A 55 -11.31 14.91 12.86
N SER A 56 -12.38 15.02 13.66
CA SER A 56 -13.04 13.89 14.35
C SER A 56 -13.54 12.74 13.47
N SER A 57 -13.50 12.87 12.14
CA SER A 57 -14.16 11.93 11.20
C SER A 57 -13.43 11.74 9.86
N GLU A 58 -12.23 12.29 9.70
CA GLU A 58 -11.45 12.17 8.45
C GLU A 58 -10.02 11.72 8.78
N PHE A 59 -9.65 10.57 8.23
CA PHE A 59 -8.32 9.97 8.38
C PHE A 59 -7.56 10.08 7.07
N ILE A 60 -6.29 10.45 7.19
CA ILE A 60 -5.37 10.57 6.06
C ILE A 60 -4.21 9.61 6.29
N ILE A 61 -4.01 8.75 5.30
CA ILE A 61 -2.84 7.91 5.21
C ILE A 61 -1.86 8.57 4.26
N LYS A 62 -0.65 8.84 4.74
CA LYS A 62 0.45 9.38 3.93
C LYS A 62 1.50 8.32 3.74
N ILE A 63 1.94 8.13 2.51
CA ILE A 63 2.94 7.14 2.16
C ILE A 63 3.94 7.81 1.24
N LYS A 64 5.22 7.74 1.61
CA LYS A 64 6.29 8.16 0.71
C LYS A 64 6.87 6.93 0.05
N VAL A 65 6.82 6.92 -1.28
CA VAL A 65 7.25 5.77 -2.10
C VAL A 65 8.30 6.23 -3.08
N ARG A 66 9.32 5.41 -3.32
CA ARG A 66 10.33 5.63 -4.35
C ARG A 66 10.09 4.71 -5.53
N GLY A 67 10.05 5.31 -6.73
CA GLY A 67 9.99 4.58 -7.98
C GLY A 67 8.73 4.86 -8.79
N CYS A 68 8.49 4.02 -9.78
CA CYS A 68 7.46 4.15 -10.79
C CYS A 68 6.85 2.75 -11.05
N GLY A 69 5.62 2.72 -11.55
CA GLY A 69 4.86 1.48 -11.78
C GLY A 69 3.70 1.29 -10.82
N ARG A 70 3.20 0.06 -10.73
CA ARG A 70 1.98 -0.25 -10.00
C ARG A 70 2.23 -0.34 -8.50
N PHE A 71 1.78 0.67 -7.76
CA PHE A 71 1.77 0.66 -6.31
C PHE A 71 0.55 -0.11 -5.79
N GLY A 72 0.75 -0.85 -4.70
CA GLY A 72 -0.30 -1.60 -4.03
C GLY A 72 -0.29 -1.41 -2.52
N ALA A 73 -1.48 -1.47 -1.95
CA ALA A 73 -1.71 -1.53 -0.52
C ALA A 73 -2.91 -2.42 -0.21
N TYR A 74 -2.94 -3.00 0.97
CA TYR A 74 -4.15 -3.57 1.55
C TYR A 74 -4.90 -2.48 2.32
N THR A 75 -6.22 -2.44 2.17
CA THR A 75 -7.11 -1.68 3.02
C THR A 75 -8.44 -2.40 3.24
N SER A 76 -8.97 -2.37 4.47
CA SER A 76 -10.28 -2.97 4.79
C SER A 76 -11.47 -2.21 4.22
N LEU A 77 -11.29 -0.91 3.95
CA LEU A 77 -12.33 -0.01 3.47
C LEU A 77 -11.85 0.75 2.24
N LYS A 78 -12.76 1.05 1.32
CA LYS A 78 -12.43 1.87 0.15
C LYS A 78 -12.16 3.32 0.59
N PRO A 79 -11.00 3.92 0.26
CA PRO A 79 -10.79 5.36 0.44
C PRO A 79 -11.80 6.18 -0.37
N ARG A 80 -12.06 7.41 0.06
CA ARG A 80 -12.87 8.38 -0.70
C ARG A 80 -12.10 8.91 -1.91
N SER A 81 -10.83 9.22 -1.73
CA SER A 81 -9.95 9.75 -2.78
C SER A 81 -8.47 9.43 -2.54
N CYS A 82 -7.67 9.63 -3.58
CA CYS A 82 -6.22 9.44 -3.59
C CYS A 82 -5.57 10.67 -4.23
N MET A 83 -4.49 11.16 -3.62
CA MET A 83 -3.62 12.19 -4.19
C MET A 83 -2.21 11.62 -4.35
N VAL A 84 -1.54 11.97 -5.45
CA VAL A 84 -0.12 11.72 -5.67
C VAL A 84 0.55 13.06 -5.96
N ASP A 85 1.52 13.45 -5.15
CA ASP A 85 2.20 14.76 -5.22
C ASP A 85 1.22 15.95 -5.26
N MET A 86 0.16 15.88 -4.45
CA MET A 86 -0.95 16.87 -4.37
C MET A 86 -1.87 16.91 -5.60
N GLU A 87 -1.71 16.01 -6.57
CA GLU A 87 -2.64 15.85 -7.69
C GLU A 87 -3.58 14.66 -7.45
N GLU A 88 -4.88 14.85 -7.69
CA GLU A 88 -5.85 13.76 -7.58
C GLU A 88 -5.57 12.67 -8.64
N LYS A 89 -5.59 11.41 -8.20
CA LYS A 89 -5.38 10.24 -9.07
C LYS A 89 -6.46 9.20 -8.86
N GLU A 90 -6.84 8.55 -9.95
CA GLU A 90 -7.69 7.37 -9.89
C GLU A 90 -6.92 6.18 -9.30
N PHE A 91 -7.67 5.32 -8.62
CA PHE A 91 -7.17 4.07 -8.06
C PHE A 91 -8.22 2.98 -8.22
N ILE A 92 -7.77 1.74 -8.19
CA ILE A 92 -8.61 0.55 -8.23
C ILE A 92 -8.67 -0.03 -6.83
N TYR A 93 -9.86 -0.44 -6.39
CA TYR A 93 -10.08 -1.13 -5.12
C TYR A 93 -10.90 -2.39 -5.35
N ASN A 94 -10.39 -3.51 -4.86
CA ASN A 94 -11.09 -4.79 -4.84
C ASN A 94 -11.64 -5.05 -3.42
N SER A 95 -12.95 -5.03 -3.27
CA SER A 95 -13.63 -5.23 -1.98
C SER A 95 -13.59 -6.66 -1.46
N GLU A 96 -13.30 -7.65 -2.30
CA GLU A 96 -13.26 -9.06 -1.89
C GLU A 96 -11.98 -9.39 -1.12
N ASN A 97 -10.86 -8.78 -1.50
CA ASN A 97 -9.54 -9.03 -0.91
C ASN A 97 -8.87 -7.79 -0.27
N GLY A 98 -9.51 -6.63 -0.37
CA GLY A 98 -9.00 -5.36 0.18
C GLY A 98 -7.81 -4.80 -0.59
N LEU A 99 -7.50 -5.29 -1.79
CA LEU A 99 -6.36 -4.79 -2.57
C LEU A 99 -6.72 -3.45 -3.21
N LEU A 100 -5.93 -2.44 -2.89
CA LEU A 100 -5.91 -1.15 -3.56
C LEU A 100 -4.68 -1.05 -4.46
N THR A 101 -4.86 -0.56 -5.69
CA THR A 101 -3.75 -0.31 -6.62
C THR A 101 -3.86 1.04 -7.33
N LEU A 102 -2.73 1.67 -7.59
CA LEU A 102 -2.61 2.88 -8.41
C LEU A 102 -1.32 2.84 -9.23
N ASP A 103 -1.32 3.47 -10.40
CA ASP A 103 -0.14 3.54 -11.26
C ASP A 103 0.64 4.84 -11.01
N LEU A 104 1.88 4.70 -10.55
CA LEU A 104 2.83 5.79 -10.40
C LEU A 104 3.56 6.01 -11.73
N THR A 105 3.05 6.93 -12.54
CA THR A 105 3.63 7.29 -13.84
C THR A 105 4.72 8.35 -13.73
N GLY A 106 5.61 8.43 -14.72
CA GLY A 106 6.63 9.47 -14.83
C GLY A 106 7.99 9.04 -14.25
N ASP A 107 8.77 10.01 -13.81
CA ASP A 107 10.12 9.75 -13.30
C ASP A 107 10.07 8.93 -12.01
N CYS A 108 10.97 7.94 -11.89
CA CYS A 108 11.07 6.98 -10.79
C CYS A 108 11.70 7.59 -9.52
N ASN A 109 11.29 8.82 -9.19
CA ASN A 109 11.68 9.60 -8.02
C ASN A 109 10.80 9.23 -6.80
N PHE A 110 10.98 9.97 -5.71
CA PHE A 110 10.05 9.90 -4.59
C PHE A 110 8.71 10.51 -4.97
N ARG A 111 7.63 9.91 -4.47
CA ARG A 111 6.23 10.30 -4.63
C ARG A 111 5.56 10.28 -3.27
N ASP A 112 4.81 11.33 -2.98
CA ASP A 112 3.97 11.40 -1.79
C ASP A 112 2.54 10.99 -2.18
N ILE A 113 2.06 9.89 -1.59
CA ILE A 113 0.72 9.36 -1.80
C ILE A 113 -0.12 9.66 -0.57
N GLU A 114 -1.30 10.24 -0.76
CA GLU A 114 -2.27 10.46 0.30
C GLU A 114 -3.59 9.75 -0.01
N PHE A 115 -4.09 8.93 0.92
CA PHE A 115 -5.45 8.39 0.86
C PHE A 115 -6.32 9.06 1.92
N ILE A 116 -7.50 9.50 1.52
CA ILE A 116 -8.49 10.15 2.40
C ILE A 116 -9.64 9.18 2.66
N TYR A 117 -9.96 8.97 3.92
CA TYR A 117 -11.03 8.10 4.41
C TYR A 117 -12.14 8.87 5.12
#